data_AF-A0A4R9XC40-F1
#
_entry.id   AF-A0A4R9XC40-F1
#
_cell.length_a   1.000
_cell.length_b   1.000
_cell.length_c   1.000
_cell.angle_alpha   90.00
_cell.angle_beta   90.00
_cell.angle_gamma   90.00
#
_symmetry.space_group_name_H-M   'P 1'
#
loop_
_entity.id
_entity.type
_entity.pdbx_description
1 polymer ?
#
loop_
_entity_poly.entity_id
_entity_poly.type
_entity_poly.pdbx_seq_one_letter_code
_entity_poly.pdbx_strand_id
1 'polypeptide(L)'
;MTRMLGSVTGVDEAEIALSGGVDIIDLKDPKAGALGAVSTEAIRKTLWLIAGRAPVSAVCGDLPMEPETIRAKAEEIATTGVDYVKIGFFPSTNVFACAEALEPLAARTKLIAVLFADLAPDFELLPLFGRHRFHGAMVDTANKANGRLLDHLPPERIPGFVDRAKSLGLMVGLSGSLEAPDIPRLLPFAPDFLGFRGALCGNFGRAGSISAEAVSQIRDLVPEQPRAGGSSSVDYRLLAARGYSPGADPTLGTDRIFVRDFVLPVHIGAYSFEHGHAQKVRFDVTADVLQVTDHPEDMRHVFSYDIIMDGIRTIVARGHIQLSEALAEQVATHILENPRVVRVTVRVEKLELGPGGVGVEIERKRQSTRRSVASGSAGRKDRSAVSQPRQQRPDVIRPTIVKLGGSTAHAAEMESWIAALAASRLPIVIVPGGGLFADQVRKTQARMDFSDTAAHSMAILAMEQFGHIILDQDERLAPARSLEEMVRTLDEGRIPVWLPSSLALPAPDIPASWDITSDSLAAWLAGKLGTDALLLIKQSSAFSDSDTIDSLTARGIVDAGFAAMLPGGIDFHLAGPKDAAGAGALLASGKLPGVGIAASARPAKKAG
;
A
#
# COMPACT_ATOMS: atom_id res chain seq x y z
N MET A 1 3.08 10.38 -4.39
CA MET A 1 3.39 9.77 -5.70
C MET A 1 4.83 10.11 -6.04
N THR A 2 5.58 9.11 -6.53
CA THR A 2 6.99 9.22 -6.90
C THR A 2 7.19 10.17 -8.08
N ARG A 3 8.11 11.13 -7.95
CA ARG A 3 8.47 12.12 -8.97
C ARG A 3 9.66 11.67 -9.81
N MET A 4 9.73 12.17 -11.05
CA MET A 4 10.88 12.02 -11.94
C MET A 4 11.85 13.19 -11.74
N LEU A 5 13.07 12.90 -11.30
CA LEU A 5 14.17 13.85 -11.25
C LEU A 5 15.10 13.64 -12.45
N GLY A 6 15.31 14.70 -13.25
CA GLY A 6 16.18 14.67 -14.41
C GLY A 6 17.43 15.52 -14.17
N SER A 7 18.59 14.86 -14.19
CA SER A 7 19.88 15.55 -14.06
C SER A 7 20.30 16.16 -15.40
N VAL A 8 20.57 17.46 -15.41
CA VAL A 8 20.90 18.28 -16.59
C VAL A 8 22.18 19.09 -16.33
N THR A 9 22.92 19.43 -17.39
CA THR A 9 24.16 20.23 -17.28
C THR A 9 23.95 21.72 -17.48
N GLY A 10 22.78 22.15 -17.97
CA GLY A 10 22.53 23.56 -18.28
C GLY A 10 21.17 23.83 -18.92
N VAL A 11 21.04 25.01 -19.53
CA VAL A 11 19.80 25.58 -20.09
C VAL A 11 19.15 24.68 -21.14
N ASP A 12 19.92 24.23 -22.15
CA ASP A 12 19.36 23.47 -23.27
C ASP A 12 18.78 22.12 -22.84
N GLU A 13 19.52 21.39 -22.00
CA GLU A 13 19.05 20.11 -21.45
C GLU A 13 17.85 20.30 -20.50
N ALA A 14 17.81 21.42 -19.76
CA ALA A 14 16.70 21.73 -18.86
C ALA A 14 15.39 21.98 -19.64
N GLU A 15 15.43 22.65 -20.79
CA GLU A 15 14.23 22.88 -21.60
C GLU A 15 13.67 21.55 -22.15
N ILE A 16 14.55 20.66 -22.60
CA ILE A 16 14.16 19.32 -23.09
C ILE A 16 13.54 18.50 -21.96
N ALA A 17 14.19 18.47 -20.80
CA ALA A 17 13.70 17.76 -19.62
C ALA A 17 12.32 18.27 -19.16
N LEU A 18 12.15 19.60 -19.08
CA LEU A 18 10.87 20.22 -18.73
C LEU A 18 9.76 19.88 -19.72
N SER A 19 10.05 20.01 -21.01
CA SER A 19 9.08 19.71 -22.08
C SER A 19 8.65 18.25 -22.07
N GLY A 20 9.54 17.33 -21.68
CA GLY A 20 9.27 15.91 -21.52
C GLY A 20 8.65 15.50 -20.18
N GLY A 21 8.29 16.44 -19.31
CA GLY A 21 7.53 16.14 -18.08
C GLY A 21 8.37 15.73 -16.87
N VAL A 22 9.66 16.09 -16.83
CA VAL A 22 10.49 15.94 -15.62
C VAL A 22 9.92 16.81 -14.48
N ASP A 23 9.72 16.21 -13.31
CA ASP A 23 9.12 16.88 -12.14
C ASP A 23 10.13 17.72 -11.36
N ILE A 24 11.40 17.32 -11.33
CA ILE A 24 12.48 18.02 -10.61
C ILE A 24 13.70 18.12 -11.54
N ILE A 25 14.16 19.35 -11.81
CA ILE A 25 15.38 19.57 -12.57
C ILE A 25 16.57 19.55 -11.62
N ASP A 26 17.59 18.75 -11.93
CA ASP A 26 18.79 18.61 -11.11
C ASP A 26 20.03 19.06 -11.86
N LEU A 27 20.67 20.12 -11.40
CA LEU A 27 21.86 20.69 -12.02
C LEU A 27 23.12 20.00 -11.51
N LYS A 28 23.75 19.21 -12.38
CA LYS A 28 25.04 18.55 -12.13
C LYS A 28 25.83 18.33 -13.41
N ASP A 29 27.15 18.35 -13.30
CA ASP A 29 28.07 18.01 -14.37
C ASP A 29 28.62 16.58 -14.17
N PRO A 30 28.21 15.61 -15.01
CA PRO A 30 28.70 14.24 -14.90
C PRO A 30 30.20 14.09 -15.20
N LYS A 31 30.84 15.07 -15.85
CA LYS A 31 32.28 15.08 -16.12
C LYS A 31 33.11 15.47 -14.90
N ALA A 32 32.50 16.16 -13.94
CA ALA A 32 33.15 16.62 -12.71
C ALA A 32 32.92 15.68 -11.51
N GLY A 33 32.41 14.46 -11.75
CA GLY A 33 32.26 13.43 -10.71
C GLY A 33 30.85 12.83 -10.58
N ALA A 34 30.58 12.20 -9.44
CA ALA A 34 29.29 11.61 -9.13
C ALA A 34 28.24 12.71 -8.92
N LEU A 35 28.59 13.69 -8.09
CA LEU A 35 27.85 14.90 -7.78
C LEU A 35 28.62 16.15 -8.27
N GLY A 36 29.26 16.07 -9.43
CA GLY A 36 30.00 17.19 -10.01
C GLY A 36 29.13 18.45 -10.13
N ALA A 37 29.60 19.57 -9.56
CA ALA A 37 28.85 20.82 -9.56
C ALA A 37 28.99 21.57 -10.89
N VAL A 38 27.88 22.14 -11.38
CA VAL A 38 27.92 23.15 -12.44
C VAL A 38 28.28 24.53 -11.84
N SER A 39 28.71 25.47 -12.67
CA SER A 39 29.03 26.83 -12.19
C SER A 39 27.78 27.57 -11.68
N THR A 40 27.93 28.45 -10.68
CA THR A 40 26.80 29.25 -10.16
C THR A 40 26.16 30.13 -11.23
N GLU A 41 26.93 30.52 -12.26
CA GLU A 41 26.40 31.27 -13.39
C GLU A 41 25.47 30.41 -14.25
N ALA A 42 25.87 29.17 -14.55
CA ALA A 42 25.01 28.22 -15.24
C ALA A 42 23.74 27.93 -14.44
N ILE A 43 23.85 27.77 -13.12
CA ILE A 43 22.68 27.57 -12.24
C ILE A 43 21.70 28.74 -12.35
N ARG A 44 22.18 29.99 -12.22
CA ARG A 44 21.32 31.19 -12.33
C ARG A 44 20.67 31.33 -13.71
N LYS A 45 21.42 31.05 -14.79
CA LYS A 45 20.89 31.05 -16.16
C LYS A 45 19.78 30.01 -16.34
N THR A 46 19.98 28.79 -15.84
CA THR A 46 18.97 27.74 -15.90
C THR A 46 17.75 28.05 -15.04
N LEU A 47 17.92 28.60 -13.82
CA LEU A 47 16.81 29.06 -12.99
C LEU A 47 15.95 30.11 -13.70
N TRP A 48 16.59 31.07 -14.38
CA TRP A 48 15.89 32.10 -15.15
C TRP A 48 15.05 31.51 -16.29
N LEU A 49 15.58 30.51 -17.02
CA LEU A 49 14.83 29.77 -18.03
C LEU A 49 13.65 28.99 -17.42
N ILE A 50 13.90 28.26 -16.33
CA ILE A 50 12.88 27.41 -15.70
C ILE A 50 11.72 28.26 -15.18
N ALA A 51 12.01 29.44 -14.64
CA ALA A 51 11.01 30.43 -14.23
C ALA A 51 9.90 29.86 -13.33
N GLY A 52 10.25 28.94 -12.43
CA GLY A 52 9.32 28.29 -11.50
C GLY A 52 8.44 27.19 -12.11
N ARG A 53 8.65 26.80 -13.38
CA ARG A 53 7.91 25.70 -14.03
C ARG A 53 8.12 24.33 -13.36
N ALA A 54 9.27 24.14 -12.71
CA ALA A 54 9.56 22.98 -11.89
C ALA A 54 10.54 23.37 -10.76
N PRO A 55 10.52 22.64 -9.62
CA PRO A 55 11.57 22.77 -8.62
C PRO A 55 12.95 22.41 -9.17
N VAL A 56 13.96 23.16 -8.71
CA VAL A 56 15.34 23.01 -9.15
C VAL A 56 16.23 22.59 -7.99
N SER A 57 17.00 21.54 -8.18
CA SER A 57 18.05 21.10 -7.27
C SER A 57 19.43 21.33 -7.89
N ALA A 58 20.45 21.55 -7.07
CA ALA A 58 21.84 21.59 -7.51
C ALA A 58 22.76 20.90 -6.51
N VAL A 59 23.81 20.27 -7.01
CA VAL A 59 24.80 19.54 -6.20
C VAL A 59 25.98 20.45 -5.79
N CYS A 60 26.56 20.18 -4.62
CA CYS A 60 27.72 20.93 -4.11
C CYS A 60 29.07 20.51 -4.72
N GLY A 61 29.14 19.36 -5.39
CA GLY A 61 30.41 18.73 -5.79
C GLY A 61 30.72 17.47 -4.97
N ASP A 62 31.71 16.73 -5.45
CA ASP A 62 32.35 15.65 -4.68
C ASP A 62 33.40 16.29 -3.74
N LEU A 63 32.94 16.76 -2.56
CA LEU A 63 33.76 17.50 -1.60
C LEU A 63 34.36 16.58 -0.51
N PRO A 64 35.52 16.93 0.08
CA PRO A 64 35.98 16.27 1.29
C PRO A 64 35.00 16.50 2.44
N MET A 65 34.89 15.51 3.35
CA MET A 65 34.05 15.59 4.54
C MET A 65 34.68 16.50 5.61
N GLU A 66 34.68 17.80 5.31
CA GLU A 66 35.16 18.89 6.16
C GLU A 66 34.02 19.90 6.41
N PRO A 67 33.68 20.21 7.67
CA PRO A 67 32.50 21.02 7.99
C PRO A 67 32.47 22.40 7.32
N GLU A 68 33.58 23.14 7.37
CA GLU A 68 33.70 24.48 6.81
C GLU A 68 33.60 24.47 5.29
N THR A 69 34.28 23.51 4.65
CA THR A 69 34.30 23.34 3.18
C THR A 69 32.90 23.03 2.65
N ILE A 70 32.22 22.06 3.26
CA ILE A 70 30.85 21.67 2.88
C ILE A 70 29.87 22.82 3.13
N ARG A 71 29.93 23.47 4.31
CA ARG A 71 29.05 24.58 4.64
C ARG A 71 29.22 25.73 3.66
N ALA A 72 30.46 26.17 3.41
CA ALA A 72 30.74 27.28 2.51
C ALA A 72 30.21 27.01 1.10
N LYS A 73 30.42 25.79 0.58
CA LYS A 73 29.93 25.42 -0.75
C LYS A 73 28.41 25.29 -0.80
N ALA A 74 27.78 24.72 0.22
CA ALA A 74 26.32 24.62 0.30
C ALA A 74 25.66 26.01 0.38
N GLU A 75 26.25 26.96 1.11
CA GLU A 75 25.79 28.35 1.16
C GLU A 75 25.95 29.05 -0.20
N GLU A 76 27.09 28.87 -0.87
CA GLU A 76 27.32 29.38 -2.23
C GLU A 76 26.22 28.92 -3.19
N ILE A 77 25.92 27.61 -3.22
CA ILE A 77 24.86 27.04 -4.07
C ILE A 77 23.48 27.54 -3.63
N ALA A 78 23.19 27.62 -2.32
CA ALA A 78 21.91 28.13 -1.84
C ALA A 78 21.66 29.59 -2.29
N THR A 79 22.70 30.44 -2.38
CA THR A 79 22.57 31.83 -2.83
C THR A 79 22.16 31.99 -4.29
N THR A 80 22.21 30.92 -5.11
CA THR A 80 21.72 30.99 -6.49
C THR A 80 20.20 30.99 -6.57
N GLY A 81 19.50 30.57 -5.51
CA GLY A 81 18.04 30.49 -5.44
C GLY A 81 17.44 29.14 -5.86
N VAL A 82 18.22 28.06 -5.82
CA VAL A 82 17.68 26.70 -6.04
C VAL A 82 16.75 26.28 -4.91
N ASP A 83 15.76 25.45 -5.21
CA ASP A 83 14.81 24.91 -4.22
C ASP A 83 15.47 23.88 -3.30
N TYR A 84 16.40 23.09 -3.83
CA TYR A 84 17.12 22.06 -3.09
C TYR A 84 18.64 22.14 -3.30
N VAL A 85 19.39 21.93 -2.23
CA VAL A 85 20.85 21.78 -2.28
C VAL A 85 21.20 20.34 -1.91
N LYS A 86 21.92 19.66 -2.80
CA LYS A 86 22.31 18.25 -2.64
C LYS A 86 23.77 18.13 -2.25
N ILE A 87 24.03 17.34 -1.21
CA ILE A 87 25.36 17.24 -0.56
C ILE A 87 25.73 15.77 -0.46
N GLY A 88 26.87 15.38 -1.02
CA GLY A 88 27.40 14.03 -0.89
C GLY A 88 27.99 13.79 0.48
N PHE A 89 27.50 12.78 1.18
CA PHE A 89 28.06 12.30 2.45
C PHE A 89 28.87 11.03 2.18
N PHE A 90 30.17 11.22 1.97
CA PHE A 90 31.13 10.13 1.79
C PHE A 90 31.52 9.52 3.14
N PRO A 91 31.88 8.22 3.20
CA PRO A 91 32.34 7.60 4.45
C PRO A 91 33.48 8.38 5.11
N SER A 92 33.25 8.86 6.34
CA SER A 92 34.21 9.66 7.10
C SER A 92 33.82 9.72 8.57
N THR A 93 34.80 9.93 9.46
CA THR A 93 34.56 10.20 10.88
C THR A 93 33.92 11.58 11.13
N ASN A 94 34.01 12.49 10.16
CA ASN A 94 33.53 13.88 10.29
C ASN A 94 32.06 14.06 9.88
N VAL A 95 31.36 13.01 9.46
CA VAL A 95 29.96 13.07 8.99
C VAL A 95 29.06 13.83 9.97
N PHE A 96 29.20 13.57 11.27
CA PHE A 96 28.44 14.26 12.33
C PHE A 96 28.69 15.77 12.32
N ALA A 97 29.96 16.17 12.37
CA ALA A 97 30.35 17.58 12.39
C ALA A 97 29.91 18.32 11.12
N CYS A 98 29.96 17.65 9.96
CA CYS A 98 29.48 18.21 8.70
C CYS A 98 27.95 18.41 8.70
N ALA A 99 27.17 17.45 9.22
CA ALA A 99 25.72 17.60 9.33
C ALA A 99 25.33 18.72 10.31
N GLU A 100 26.01 18.82 11.45
CA GLU A 100 25.81 19.87 12.44
C GLU A 100 26.13 21.26 11.87
N ALA A 101 27.25 21.42 11.17
CA ALA A 101 27.64 22.69 10.56
C ALA A 101 26.64 23.20 9.50
N LEU A 102 25.82 22.31 8.92
CA LEU A 102 24.81 22.64 7.93
C LEU A 102 23.44 23.00 8.53
N GLU A 103 23.20 22.73 9.81
CA GLU A 103 21.90 22.96 10.46
C GLU A 103 21.38 24.41 10.30
N PRO A 104 22.20 25.48 10.45
CA PRO A 104 21.73 26.84 10.24
C PRO A 104 21.25 27.11 8.80
N LEU A 105 21.84 26.45 7.80
CA LEU A 105 21.43 26.53 6.41
C LEU A 105 20.16 25.68 6.17
N ALA A 106 20.08 24.50 6.76
CA ALA A 106 18.93 23.60 6.66
C ALA A 106 17.62 24.23 7.20
N ALA A 107 17.73 25.18 8.14
CA ALA A 107 16.59 25.94 8.64
C ALA A 107 15.92 26.85 7.59
N ARG A 108 16.63 27.22 6.51
CA ARG A 108 16.15 28.17 5.48
C ARG A 108 16.18 27.62 4.05
N THR A 109 16.93 26.55 3.80
CA THR A 109 17.10 25.93 2.49
C THR A 109 16.90 24.43 2.60
N LYS A 110 16.22 23.81 1.62
CA LYS A 110 15.95 22.37 1.66
C LYS A 110 17.21 21.59 1.28
N LEU A 111 17.88 21.03 2.29
CA LEU A 111 19.07 20.20 2.07
C LEU A 111 18.68 18.74 1.86
N ILE A 112 19.32 18.09 0.89
CA ILE A 112 19.22 16.65 0.65
C ILE A 112 20.59 16.02 0.88
N ALA A 113 20.66 15.10 1.85
CA ALA A 113 21.86 14.29 2.09
C ALA A 113 21.91 13.15 1.05
N VAL A 114 23.02 13.01 0.33
CA VAL A 114 23.22 11.94 -0.65
C VAL A 114 24.21 10.93 -0.11
N LEU A 115 23.75 9.71 0.10
CA LEU A 115 24.54 8.54 0.46
C LEU A 115 24.86 7.71 -0.79
N PHE A 116 25.90 6.88 -0.76
CA PHE A 116 26.38 6.16 -1.93
C PHE A 116 26.28 4.65 -1.76
N ALA A 117 25.50 3.98 -2.61
CA ALA A 117 25.22 2.55 -2.53
C ALA A 117 26.49 1.68 -2.65
N ASP A 118 27.37 2.06 -3.56
CA ASP A 118 28.65 1.38 -3.86
C ASP A 118 29.76 1.66 -2.83
N LEU A 119 29.47 2.46 -1.81
CA LEU A 119 30.37 2.74 -0.68
C LEU A 119 29.83 2.21 0.65
N ALA A 120 28.93 1.21 0.60
CA ALA A 120 28.30 0.59 1.77
C ALA A 120 27.69 1.64 2.73
N PRO A 121 26.59 2.30 2.32
CA PRO A 121 26.05 3.43 3.06
C PRO A 121 25.54 2.99 4.44
N ASP A 122 25.88 3.77 5.46
CA ASP A 122 25.37 3.58 6.82
C ASP A 122 24.03 4.31 7.00
N PHE A 123 22.94 3.54 7.08
CA PHE A 123 21.60 4.09 7.27
C PHE A 123 21.31 4.47 8.73
N GLU A 124 22.17 4.12 9.69
CA GLU A 124 22.10 4.64 11.07
C GLU A 124 22.42 6.14 11.15
N LEU A 125 22.92 6.73 10.05
CA LEU A 125 23.08 8.17 9.90
C LEU A 125 21.75 8.90 9.60
N LEU A 126 20.66 8.21 9.24
CA LEU A 126 19.40 8.88 8.89
C LEU A 126 18.82 9.75 10.04
N PRO A 127 18.79 9.30 11.31
CA PRO A 127 18.35 10.13 12.43
C PRO A 127 19.18 11.41 12.61
N LEU A 128 20.47 11.39 12.26
CA LEU A 128 21.33 12.57 12.29
C LEU A 128 20.83 13.65 11.34
N PHE A 129 20.50 13.27 10.10
CA PHE A 129 19.97 14.22 9.10
C PHE A 129 18.61 14.79 9.52
N GLY A 130 17.72 13.96 10.08
CA GLY A 130 16.45 14.42 10.65
C GLY A 130 16.66 15.42 11.79
N ARG A 131 17.58 15.13 12.72
CA ARG A 131 17.92 16.02 13.84
C ARG A 131 18.44 17.38 13.38
N HIS A 132 19.30 17.42 12.37
CA HIS A 132 19.85 18.65 11.81
C HIS A 132 19.01 19.25 10.67
N ARG A 133 17.70 18.93 10.65
CA ARG A 133 16.68 19.58 9.81
C ARG A 133 16.87 19.42 8.30
N PHE A 134 17.57 18.38 7.86
CA PHE A 134 17.61 18.06 6.44
C PHE A 134 16.19 17.82 5.92
N HIS A 135 15.93 18.23 4.69
CA HIS A 135 14.64 18.04 4.06
C HIS A 135 14.46 16.62 3.53
N GLY A 136 15.56 15.97 3.17
CA GLY A 136 15.53 14.63 2.61
C GLY A 136 16.87 13.91 2.60
N ALA A 137 16.80 12.63 2.26
CA ALA A 137 17.94 11.77 2.02
C ALA A 137 17.77 11.06 0.67
N MET A 138 18.89 10.77 0.02
CA MET A 138 18.93 10.12 -1.28
C MET A 138 20.05 9.08 -1.31
N VAL A 139 19.85 7.98 -2.04
CA VAL A 139 20.93 7.06 -2.40
C VAL A 139 21.27 7.24 -3.89
N ASP A 140 22.55 7.35 -4.23
CA ASP A 140 23.10 7.34 -5.59
C ASP A 140 24.32 6.39 -5.63
N THR A 141 25.00 6.26 -6.78
CA THR A 141 26.31 5.59 -6.90
C THR A 141 27.44 6.63 -7.02
N ALA A 142 28.57 6.43 -6.35
CA ALA A 142 29.74 7.30 -6.48
C ALA A 142 30.49 6.96 -7.79
N ASN A 143 30.89 5.70 -7.95
CA ASN A 143 31.59 5.24 -9.14
C ASN A 143 30.62 4.73 -10.19
N LYS A 144 30.42 5.51 -11.25
CA LYS A 144 29.49 5.17 -12.34
C LYS A 144 29.93 4.02 -13.23
N ALA A 145 31.16 3.53 -13.09
CA ALA A 145 31.65 2.32 -13.76
C ALA A 145 31.48 1.07 -12.89
N ASN A 146 31.19 1.21 -11.59
CA ASN A 146 31.14 0.11 -10.64
C ASN A 146 29.75 -0.52 -10.54
N GLY A 147 28.91 -0.48 -11.58
CA GLY A 147 27.55 -0.99 -11.55
C GLY A 147 26.47 0.04 -11.17
N ARG A 148 25.27 -0.48 -10.90
CA ARG A 148 24.00 0.24 -10.78
C ARG A 148 23.50 0.22 -9.34
N LEU A 149 22.45 1.00 -9.03
CA LEU A 149 21.85 1.01 -7.70
C LEU A 149 21.54 -0.40 -7.17
N LEU A 150 20.81 -1.19 -7.97
CA LEU A 150 20.34 -2.52 -7.56
C LEU A 150 21.44 -3.58 -7.50
N ASP A 151 22.63 -3.31 -8.04
CA ASP A 151 23.80 -4.18 -7.88
C ASP A 151 24.40 -4.07 -6.48
N HIS A 152 24.27 -2.90 -5.83
CA HIS A 152 24.85 -2.60 -4.51
C HIS A 152 23.80 -2.56 -3.39
N LEU A 153 22.60 -2.11 -3.72
CA LEU A 153 21.45 -2.03 -2.83
C LEU A 153 20.32 -2.88 -3.40
N PRO A 154 20.36 -4.21 -3.20
CA PRO A 154 19.36 -5.12 -3.74
C PRO A 154 17.97 -4.83 -3.12
N PRO A 155 16.88 -5.22 -3.80
CA PRO A 155 15.50 -4.88 -3.43
C PRO A 155 15.17 -5.11 -1.96
N GLU A 156 15.63 -6.22 -1.38
CA GLU A 156 15.42 -6.58 0.02
C GLU A 156 16.00 -5.57 1.03
N ARG A 157 17.01 -4.78 0.65
CA ARG A 157 17.64 -3.75 1.50
C ARG A 157 17.04 -2.37 1.32
N ILE A 158 16.28 -2.13 0.25
CA ILE A 158 15.67 -0.83 -0.05
C ILE A 158 14.70 -0.36 1.04
N PRO A 159 13.79 -1.20 1.59
CA PRO A 159 12.91 -0.80 2.68
C PRO A 159 13.66 -0.25 3.90
N GLY A 160 14.82 -0.83 4.23
CA GLY A 160 15.66 -0.39 5.34
C GLY A 160 16.14 1.07 5.22
N PHE A 161 16.26 1.59 4.00
CA PHE A 161 16.53 3.02 3.75
C PHE A 161 15.22 3.81 3.64
N VAL A 162 14.31 3.38 2.76
CA VAL A 162 13.12 4.17 2.39
C VAL A 162 12.17 4.34 3.56
N ASP A 163 11.81 3.26 4.24
CA ASP A 163 10.85 3.31 5.35
C ASP A 163 11.46 4.03 6.55
N ARG A 164 12.77 3.82 6.79
CA ARG A 164 13.49 4.49 7.87
C ARG A 164 13.55 5.99 7.66
N ALA A 165 13.96 6.45 6.48
CA ALA A 165 14.04 7.88 6.17
C ALA A 165 12.64 8.54 6.24
N LYS A 166 11.61 7.89 5.70
CA LYS A 166 10.22 8.38 5.81
C LYS A 166 9.71 8.44 7.26
N SER A 167 10.05 7.46 8.10
CA SER A 167 9.67 7.48 9.52
C SER A 167 10.24 8.69 10.29
N LEU A 168 11.31 9.28 9.76
CA LEU A 168 11.96 10.48 10.28
C LEU A 168 11.46 11.77 9.61
N GLY A 169 10.44 11.68 8.74
CA GLY A 169 9.89 12.82 7.99
C GLY A 169 10.78 13.32 6.85
N LEU A 170 11.78 12.55 6.43
CA LEU A 170 12.67 12.91 5.32
C LEU A 170 12.04 12.54 3.98
N MET A 171 12.15 13.44 3.00
CA MET A 171 11.91 13.11 1.60
C MET A 171 12.96 12.09 1.10
N VAL A 172 12.56 11.10 0.32
CA VAL A 172 13.43 9.98 -0.09
C VAL A 172 13.65 9.92 -1.60
N GLY A 173 14.92 9.92 -2.01
CA GLY A 173 15.35 9.76 -3.40
C GLY A 173 16.13 8.46 -3.66
N LEU A 174 15.92 7.84 -4.82
CA LEU A 174 16.77 6.75 -5.32
C LEU A 174 17.32 7.09 -6.71
N SER A 175 18.62 6.93 -6.91
CA SER A 175 19.32 7.03 -8.19
C SER A 175 20.52 6.08 -8.21
N GLY A 176 21.35 6.16 -9.24
CA GLY A 176 22.48 5.25 -9.44
C GLY A 176 22.32 4.47 -10.73
N SER A 177 22.60 5.14 -11.85
CA SER A 177 22.54 4.56 -13.20
C SER A 177 21.20 3.91 -13.56
N LEU A 178 20.08 4.37 -12.99
CA LEU A 178 18.75 3.80 -13.24
C LEU A 178 18.37 3.80 -14.73
N GLU A 179 17.71 2.74 -15.17
CA GLU A 179 17.12 2.55 -16.50
C GLU A 179 15.63 2.17 -16.40
N ALA A 180 14.97 2.09 -17.55
CA ALA A 180 13.57 1.73 -17.67
C ALA A 180 13.17 0.46 -16.87
N PRO A 181 13.92 -0.67 -16.87
CA PRO A 181 13.57 -1.85 -16.09
C PRO A 181 13.56 -1.61 -14.57
N ASP A 182 14.35 -0.66 -14.07
CA ASP A 182 14.47 -0.41 -12.63
C ASP A 182 13.25 0.31 -12.06
N ILE A 183 12.53 1.07 -12.89
CA ILE A 183 11.38 1.89 -12.47
C ILE A 183 10.28 1.02 -11.84
N PRO A 184 9.71 0.01 -12.53
CA PRO A 184 8.68 -0.85 -11.93
C PRO A 184 9.19 -1.68 -10.75
N ARG A 185 10.51 -1.90 -10.64
CA ARG A 185 11.15 -2.59 -9.51
C ARG A 185 11.23 -1.69 -8.26
N LEU A 186 11.39 -0.38 -8.45
CA LEU A 186 11.57 0.61 -7.38
C LEU A 186 10.28 1.28 -6.91
N LEU A 187 9.28 1.42 -7.79
CA LEU A 187 7.99 2.04 -7.47
C LEU A 187 7.24 1.39 -6.29
N PRO A 188 7.26 0.06 -6.10
CA PRO A 188 6.59 -0.58 -4.95
C PRO A 188 7.09 -0.10 -3.58
N PHE A 189 8.36 0.34 -3.48
CA PHE A 189 8.92 0.92 -2.26
C PHE A 189 8.47 2.38 -2.04
N ALA A 190 7.75 2.94 -3.01
CA ALA A 190 7.16 4.28 -2.99
C ALA A 190 8.15 5.44 -2.68
N PRO A 191 9.38 5.50 -3.22
CA PRO A 191 10.27 6.65 -3.00
C PRO A 191 9.60 7.97 -3.43
N ASP A 192 10.00 9.10 -2.87
CA ASP A 192 9.42 10.40 -3.26
C ASP A 192 9.89 10.84 -4.64
N PHE A 193 11.10 10.43 -5.05
CA PHE A 193 11.58 10.64 -6.41
C PHE A 193 12.60 9.59 -6.87
N LEU A 194 12.65 9.37 -8.19
CA LEU A 194 13.68 8.59 -8.88
C LEU A 194 14.55 9.52 -9.74
N GLY A 195 15.87 9.41 -9.63
CA GLY A 195 16.82 10.28 -10.33
C GLY A 195 17.44 9.62 -11.56
N PHE A 196 17.41 10.32 -12.70
CA PHE A 196 17.91 9.82 -13.99
C PHE A 196 18.90 10.80 -14.63
N ARG A 197 19.93 10.25 -15.29
CA ARG A 197 20.81 10.97 -16.23
C ARG A 197 21.02 10.13 -17.49
N GLY A 198 21.71 9.00 -17.35
CA GLY A 198 22.07 8.14 -18.48
C GLY A 198 20.85 7.70 -19.30
N ALA A 199 19.79 7.28 -18.62
CA ALA A 199 18.53 6.91 -19.26
C ALA A 199 17.83 8.07 -20.02
N LEU A 200 18.18 9.33 -19.74
CA LEU A 200 17.64 10.50 -20.45
C LEU A 200 18.51 10.90 -21.65
N CYS A 201 19.73 10.37 -21.77
CA CYS A 201 20.65 10.66 -22.87
C CYS A 201 20.43 9.74 -24.09
N GLY A 202 19.54 8.76 -24.00
CA GLY A 202 19.41 7.69 -25.01
C GLY A 202 20.73 6.94 -25.23
N ASN A 203 21.03 6.59 -26.48
CA ASN A 203 22.21 5.79 -26.85
C ASN A 203 23.55 6.54 -26.74
N PHE A 204 23.55 7.85 -26.41
CA PHE A 204 24.76 8.66 -26.32
C PHE A 204 25.49 8.54 -24.98
N GLY A 205 24.97 7.72 -24.06
CA GLY A 205 25.56 7.50 -22.74
C GLY A 205 25.46 8.72 -21.80
N ARG A 206 25.87 8.56 -20.53
CA ARG A 206 25.70 9.58 -19.46
C ARG A 206 26.27 10.97 -19.77
N ALA A 207 27.29 11.05 -20.62
CA ALA A 207 27.95 12.31 -20.99
C ALA A 207 27.36 12.97 -22.25
N GLY A 208 26.41 12.30 -22.93
CA GLY A 208 25.70 12.83 -24.08
C GLY A 208 24.57 13.78 -23.68
N SER A 209 24.07 14.55 -24.65
CA SER A 209 22.95 15.47 -24.46
C SER A 209 21.65 14.71 -24.12
N ILE A 210 20.77 15.34 -23.34
CA ILE A 210 19.43 14.81 -23.11
C ILE A 210 18.65 14.70 -24.42
N SER A 211 17.97 13.56 -24.60
CA SER A 211 17.08 13.27 -25.73
C SER A 211 15.62 13.40 -25.29
N ALA A 212 14.83 14.15 -26.04
CA ALA A 212 13.39 14.30 -25.78
C ALA A 212 12.65 12.95 -25.82
N GLU A 213 13.05 12.07 -26.74
CA GLU A 213 12.47 10.73 -26.87
C GLU A 213 12.76 9.86 -25.64
N ALA A 214 14.02 9.87 -25.18
CA ALA A 214 14.42 9.11 -24.00
C ALA A 214 13.74 9.64 -22.72
N VAL A 215 13.58 10.97 -22.60
CA VAL A 215 12.81 11.57 -21.50
C VAL A 215 11.36 11.09 -21.53
N SER A 216 10.71 11.11 -22.69
CA SER A 216 9.32 10.65 -22.87
C SER A 216 9.17 9.17 -22.47
N GLN A 217 10.10 8.31 -22.89
CA GLN A 217 10.09 6.88 -22.55
C GLN A 217 10.19 6.64 -21.03
N ILE A 218 11.06 7.37 -20.34
CA ILE A 218 11.19 7.25 -18.88
C ILE A 218 10.00 7.87 -18.16
N ARG A 219 9.49 9.01 -18.65
CA ARG A 219 8.32 9.69 -18.08
C ARG A 219 7.10 8.78 -18.03
N ASP A 220 6.81 8.07 -19.12
CA ASP A 220 5.66 7.17 -19.23
C ASP A 220 5.69 6.02 -18.20
N LEU A 221 6.86 5.68 -17.67
CA LEU A 221 7.04 4.64 -16.67
C LEU A 221 6.93 5.17 -15.22
N VAL A 222 7.05 6.48 -15.01
CA VAL A 222 6.96 7.12 -13.68
C VAL A 222 5.55 7.73 -13.50
N PRO A 223 4.91 7.61 -12.32
CA PRO A 223 3.60 8.23 -12.05
C PRO A 223 3.59 9.77 -12.15
N GLU A 224 2.55 10.37 -12.77
CA GLU A 224 2.37 11.84 -12.81
C GLU A 224 1.51 12.36 -11.64
N GLN A 225 1.74 13.61 -11.21
CA GLN A 225 0.78 14.33 -10.33
C GLN A 225 -0.27 15.05 -11.18
N PRO A 226 -1.58 14.97 -10.84
CA PRO A 226 -2.60 15.75 -11.54
C PRO A 226 -2.36 17.25 -11.35
N ARG A 227 -2.27 18.01 -12.45
CA ARG A 227 -2.18 19.47 -12.41
C ARG A 227 -3.54 20.07 -12.02
N ALA A 228 -3.56 20.93 -11.01
CA ALA A 228 -4.76 21.67 -10.62
C ALA A 228 -5.19 22.63 -11.76
N GLY A 229 -6.31 22.35 -12.42
CA GLY A 229 -6.94 23.28 -13.38
C GLY A 229 -7.42 22.69 -14.72
N GLY A 230 -7.31 21.39 -14.97
CA GLY A 230 -7.90 20.75 -16.17
C GLY A 230 -9.29 20.17 -15.92
N SER A 231 -10.21 20.35 -16.87
CA SER A 231 -11.53 19.70 -16.94
C SER A 231 -11.51 18.26 -16.43
N SER A 232 -12.53 17.89 -15.65
CA SER A 232 -12.77 16.54 -15.11
C SER A 232 -12.95 15.51 -16.23
N SER A 233 -11.82 15.04 -16.75
CA SER A 233 -11.70 13.76 -17.43
C SER A 233 -10.98 12.82 -16.49
N VAL A 234 -11.53 11.62 -16.32
CA VAL A 234 -10.91 10.54 -15.52
C VAL A 234 -9.45 10.40 -15.95
N ASP A 235 -8.53 10.53 -15.01
CA ASP A 235 -7.10 10.59 -15.32
C ASP A 235 -6.54 9.16 -15.44
N TYR A 236 -6.74 8.57 -16.62
CA TYR A 236 -6.40 7.17 -16.94
C TYR A 236 -4.91 6.81 -16.75
N ARG A 237 -4.03 7.81 -16.67
CA ARG A 237 -2.58 7.64 -16.43
C ARG A 237 -2.22 7.38 -14.98
N LEU A 238 -3.03 7.86 -14.03
CA LEU A 238 -2.87 7.57 -12.60
C LEU A 238 -3.12 6.09 -12.27
N LEU A 239 -3.93 5.44 -13.10
CA LEU A 239 -4.17 4.01 -13.03
C LEU A 239 -2.94 3.24 -13.55
N ALA A 240 -2.26 3.70 -14.62
CA ALA A 240 -1.05 3.08 -15.18
C ALA A 240 0.15 3.06 -14.23
N ALA A 241 0.31 4.13 -13.45
CA ALA A 241 1.24 4.23 -12.33
C ALA A 241 1.03 3.16 -11.22
N ARG A 242 -0.20 2.63 -11.11
CA ARG A 242 -0.60 1.51 -10.23
C ARG A 242 -0.83 0.21 -11.04
N GLY A 243 -0.30 0.14 -12.26
CA GLY A 243 -0.30 -1.02 -13.18
C GLY A 243 -1.44 -1.07 -14.21
N TYR A 244 -2.36 -0.13 -14.24
CA TYR A 244 -3.48 -0.11 -15.18
C TYR A 244 -3.08 0.52 -16.53
N SER A 245 -2.64 -0.27 -17.51
CA SER A 245 -2.48 0.25 -18.88
C SER A 245 -3.86 0.48 -19.53
N PRO A 246 -4.17 1.68 -20.05
CA PRO A 246 -5.21 1.81 -21.07
C PRO A 246 -4.64 1.21 -22.36
N GLY A 247 -5.11 0.03 -22.74
CA GLY A 247 -4.66 -0.63 -23.97
C GLY A 247 -4.60 -2.15 -23.96
N ALA A 248 -5.07 -2.85 -22.92
CA ALA A 248 -5.44 -4.24 -23.14
C ALA A 248 -6.71 -4.24 -24.00
N ASP A 249 -6.53 -4.23 -25.32
CA ASP A 249 -7.58 -4.66 -26.22
C ASP A 249 -8.01 -6.05 -25.72
N PRO A 250 -9.26 -6.25 -25.27
CA PRO A 250 -9.71 -7.54 -24.76
C PRO A 250 -9.68 -8.66 -25.83
N THR A 251 -9.33 -8.34 -27.08
CA THR A 251 -8.96 -9.32 -28.11
C THR A 251 -7.52 -9.84 -28.00
N LEU A 252 -6.61 -9.08 -27.37
CA LEU A 252 -5.24 -9.50 -27.13
C LEU A 252 -5.19 -10.51 -25.98
N GLY A 253 -4.33 -11.51 -26.14
CA GLY A 253 -4.24 -12.65 -25.24
C GLY A 253 -3.48 -12.35 -23.96
N THR A 254 -2.93 -13.41 -23.36
CA THR A 254 -2.00 -13.31 -22.24
C THR A 254 -0.63 -13.80 -22.66
N ASP A 255 0.41 -13.07 -22.29
CA ASP A 255 1.78 -13.56 -22.31
C ASP A 255 2.07 -14.38 -21.08
N ARG A 256 2.89 -15.43 -21.23
CA ARG A 256 3.35 -16.24 -20.11
C ARG A 256 4.78 -15.85 -19.76
N ILE A 257 4.94 -15.18 -18.63
CA ILE A 257 6.24 -14.82 -18.06
C ILE A 257 6.61 -15.86 -17.02
N PHE A 258 7.84 -16.36 -17.05
CA PHE A 258 8.26 -17.40 -16.11
C PHE A 258 9.67 -17.17 -15.57
N VAL A 259 9.87 -17.57 -14.33
CA VAL A 259 11.16 -17.71 -13.63
C VAL A 259 11.25 -19.16 -13.21
N ARG A 260 12.34 -19.84 -13.55
CA ARG A 260 12.56 -21.25 -13.22
C ARG A 260 13.89 -21.44 -12.52
N ASP A 261 13.96 -22.47 -11.69
CA ASP A 261 15.18 -22.84 -10.95
C ASP A 261 15.82 -21.66 -10.20
N PHE A 262 15.00 -20.73 -9.70
CA PHE A 262 15.50 -19.61 -8.92
C PHE A 262 15.73 -20.08 -7.48
N VAL A 263 16.99 -20.26 -7.10
CA VAL A 263 17.37 -20.82 -5.80
C VAL A 263 17.89 -19.74 -4.88
N LEU A 264 17.31 -19.65 -3.67
CA LEU A 264 17.77 -18.75 -2.62
C LEU A 264 17.97 -19.49 -1.30
N PRO A 265 18.89 -19.02 -0.44
CA PRO A 265 18.92 -19.43 0.96
C PRO A 265 17.71 -18.81 1.69
N VAL A 266 16.88 -19.63 2.33
CA VAL A 266 15.67 -19.19 3.04
C VAL A 266 15.66 -19.79 4.45
N HIS A 267 15.37 -18.96 5.45
CA HIS A 267 15.03 -19.44 6.79
C HIS A 267 13.59 -19.95 6.79
N ILE A 268 13.41 -21.25 6.57
CA ILE A 268 12.09 -21.85 6.45
C ILE A 268 12.00 -23.16 7.19
N GLY A 269 10.91 -23.39 7.92
CA GLY A 269 10.74 -24.64 8.67
C GLY A 269 9.68 -24.57 9.75
N ALA A 270 8.98 -25.70 9.92
CA ALA A 270 7.99 -25.89 10.97
C ALA A 270 8.61 -26.62 12.17
N TYR A 271 9.71 -27.34 11.97
CA TYR A 271 10.39 -28.04 13.05
C TYR A 271 11.39 -27.13 13.76
N SER A 272 11.47 -27.26 15.09
CA SER A 272 12.36 -26.47 15.94
C SER A 272 13.84 -26.51 15.51
N PHE A 273 14.32 -27.59 14.92
CA PHE A 273 15.70 -27.71 14.42
C PHE A 273 15.96 -26.94 13.10
N GLU A 274 14.91 -26.62 12.35
CA GLU A 274 15.02 -25.80 11.13
C GLU A 274 15.12 -24.30 11.47
N HIS A 275 14.79 -23.90 12.71
CA HIS A 275 14.93 -22.52 13.15
C HIS A 275 16.40 -22.11 13.22
N GLY A 276 16.70 -20.90 12.75
CA GLY A 276 18.05 -20.32 12.77
C GLY A 276 18.99 -20.80 11.65
N HIS A 277 18.57 -21.76 10.82
CA HIS A 277 19.37 -22.26 9.69
C HIS A 277 18.70 -21.90 8.36
N ALA A 278 19.50 -21.44 7.40
CA ALA A 278 19.03 -21.21 6.04
C ALA A 278 19.14 -22.51 5.22
N GLN A 279 18.09 -22.82 4.46
CA GLN A 279 18.04 -23.97 3.56
C GLN A 279 17.91 -23.49 2.11
N LYS A 280 18.44 -24.24 1.15
CA LYS A 280 18.23 -23.94 -0.27
C LYS A 280 16.79 -24.20 -0.68
N VAL A 281 16.09 -23.16 -1.08
CA VAL A 281 14.73 -23.23 -1.62
C VAL A 281 14.73 -22.83 -3.09
N ARG A 282 14.14 -23.67 -3.94
CA ARG A 282 13.88 -23.38 -5.34
C ARG A 282 12.48 -22.80 -5.52
N PHE A 283 12.40 -21.78 -6.36
CA PHE A 283 11.18 -21.16 -6.83
C PHE A 283 11.02 -21.37 -8.33
N ASP A 284 9.86 -21.88 -8.75
CA ASP A 284 9.39 -21.82 -10.13
C ASP A 284 8.08 -21.03 -10.16
N VAL A 285 8.08 -19.92 -10.90
CA VAL A 285 6.95 -19.01 -10.96
C VAL A 285 6.57 -18.78 -12.40
N THR A 286 5.28 -18.89 -12.70
CA THR A 286 4.71 -18.61 -14.02
C THR A 286 3.54 -17.65 -13.85
N ALA A 287 3.61 -16.46 -14.46
CA ALA A 287 2.56 -15.47 -14.48
C ALA A 287 1.97 -15.36 -15.89
N ASP A 288 0.65 -15.48 -16.02
CA ASP A 288 -0.06 -15.09 -17.23
C ASP A 288 -0.45 -13.60 -17.11
N VAL A 289 0.02 -12.80 -18.05
CA VAL A 289 -0.02 -11.34 -18.02
C VAL A 289 -0.79 -10.83 -19.24
N LEU A 290 -1.73 -9.92 -19.03
CA LEU A 290 -2.47 -9.26 -20.11
C LEU A 290 -1.50 -8.52 -21.04
N GLN A 291 -1.65 -8.80 -22.34
CA GLN A 291 -0.99 -8.09 -23.41
C GLN A 291 -1.52 -6.65 -23.51
N VAL A 292 -0.61 -5.72 -23.82
CA VAL A 292 -0.94 -4.31 -24.06
C VAL A 292 -0.74 -3.93 -25.53
N THR A 293 0.02 -4.75 -26.27
CA THR A 293 0.24 -4.64 -27.71
C THR A 293 0.63 -6.01 -28.26
N ASP A 294 0.39 -6.24 -29.55
CA ASP A 294 0.89 -7.39 -30.31
C ASP A 294 2.35 -7.19 -30.79
N HIS A 295 2.91 -5.98 -30.69
CA HIS A 295 4.26 -5.63 -31.18
C HIS A 295 5.06 -4.94 -30.06
N PRO A 296 5.55 -5.68 -29.04
CA PRO A 296 6.27 -5.09 -27.92
C PRO A 296 7.66 -4.60 -28.34
N GLU A 297 7.83 -3.29 -28.45
CA GLU A 297 9.12 -2.66 -28.82
C GLU A 297 9.93 -2.10 -27.63
N ASP A 298 9.29 -1.90 -26.47
CA ASP A 298 9.93 -1.29 -25.29
C ASP A 298 9.32 -1.72 -23.95
N MET A 299 9.92 -1.26 -22.84
CA MET A 299 9.59 -1.66 -21.47
C MET A 299 8.13 -1.36 -21.06
N ARG A 300 7.48 -0.36 -21.66
CA ARG A 300 6.08 0.00 -21.37
C ARG A 300 5.11 -1.11 -21.79
N HIS A 301 5.52 -1.94 -22.74
CA HIS A 301 4.69 -3.02 -23.30
C HIS A 301 4.81 -4.34 -22.52
N VAL A 302 5.91 -4.56 -21.81
CA VAL A 302 6.24 -5.85 -21.21
C VAL A 302 6.09 -5.86 -19.68
N PHE A 303 5.96 -7.05 -19.11
CA PHE A 303 6.07 -7.27 -17.66
C PHE A 303 7.44 -7.89 -17.39
N SER A 304 8.28 -7.21 -16.61
CA SER A 304 9.61 -7.71 -16.30
C SER A 304 9.55 -8.89 -15.33
N TYR A 305 10.31 -9.96 -15.63
CA TYR A 305 10.51 -11.08 -14.71
C TYR A 305 11.26 -10.65 -13.43
N ASP A 306 11.98 -9.53 -13.45
CA ASP A 306 12.66 -9.01 -12.26
C ASP A 306 11.65 -8.68 -11.15
N ILE A 307 10.42 -8.27 -11.51
CA ILE A 307 9.35 -8.03 -10.52
C ILE A 307 9.08 -9.31 -9.71
N ILE A 308 9.11 -10.47 -10.35
CA ILE A 308 8.93 -11.76 -9.69
C ILE A 308 10.14 -12.05 -8.78
N MET A 309 11.35 -11.91 -9.32
CA MET A 309 12.58 -12.24 -8.60
C MET A 309 12.78 -11.34 -7.38
N ASP A 310 12.59 -10.03 -7.53
CA ASP A 310 12.71 -9.03 -6.48
C ASP A 310 11.64 -9.21 -5.41
N GLY A 311 10.41 -9.55 -5.82
CA GLY A 311 9.33 -9.89 -4.91
C GLY A 311 9.67 -11.08 -4.02
N ILE A 312 10.20 -12.15 -4.60
CA ILE A 312 10.66 -13.33 -3.86
C ILE A 312 11.78 -12.95 -2.89
N ARG A 313 12.80 -12.20 -3.33
CA ARG A 313 13.90 -11.75 -2.45
C ARG A 313 13.39 -10.93 -1.27
N THR A 314 12.49 -9.99 -1.54
CA THR A 314 11.89 -9.12 -0.53
C THR A 314 11.07 -9.90 0.49
N ILE A 315 10.31 -10.90 0.06
CA ILE A 315 9.52 -11.76 0.94
C ILE A 315 10.44 -12.61 1.83
N VAL A 316 11.44 -13.27 1.24
CA VAL A 316 12.40 -14.12 1.96
C VAL A 316 13.21 -13.32 2.99
N ALA A 317 13.56 -12.07 2.68
CA ALA A 317 14.34 -11.22 3.56
C ALA A 317 13.61 -10.78 4.85
N ARG A 318 12.27 -10.96 4.93
CA ARG A 318 11.48 -10.61 6.13
C ARG A 318 11.77 -11.51 7.34
N GLY A 319 12.49 -12.60 7.15
CA GLY A 319 12.94 -13.49 8.20
C GLY A 319 12.32 -14.89 8.08
N HIS A 320 12.18 -15.56 9.22
CA HIS A 320 11.77 -16.97 9.25
C HIS A 320 10.32 -17.16 8.81
N ILE A 321 10.11 -18.09 7.88
CA ILE A 321 8.78 -18.50 7.42
C ILE A 321 8.51 -19.93 7.90
N GLN A 322 7.35 -20.19 8.49
CA GLN A 322 7.08 -21.53 9.01
C GLN A 322 6.77 -22.55 7.91
N LEU A 323 5.94 -22.18 6.94
CA LEU A 323 5.35 -23.12 5.98
C LEU A 323 5.70 -22.74 4.53
N SER A 324 6.01 -23.73 3.71
CA SER A 324 6.25 -23.54 2.26
C SER A 324 5.00 -23.03 1.55
N GLU A 325 3.82 -23.42 2.03
CA GLU A 325 2.51 -22.96 1.61
C GLU A 325 2.34 -21.46 1.85
N ALA A 326 2.75 -20.98 3.03
CA ALA A 326 2.67 -19.56 3.37
C ALA A 326 3.62 -18.73 2.51
N LEU A 327 4.83 -19.24 2.26
CA LEU A 327 5.78 -18.60 1.34
C LEU A 327 5.23 -18.55 -0.10
N ALA A 328 4.70 -19.66 -0.60
CA ALA A 328 4.09 -19.71 -1.94
C ALA A 328 2.92 -18.72 -2.06
N GLU A 329 2.07 -18.64 -1.04
CA GLU A 329 0.93 -17.70 -1.01
C GLU A 329 1.39 -16.25 -1.00
N GLN A 330 2.40 -15.90 -0.20
CA GLN A 330 2.95 -14.55 -0.16
C GLN A 330 3.51 -14.13 -1.53
N VAL A 331 4.22 -15.03 -2.21
CA VAL A 331 4.75 -14.79 -3.56
C VAL A 331 3.61 -14.61 -4.56
N ALA A 332 2.60 -15.48 -4.53
CA ALA A 332 1.45 -15.39 -5.43
C ALA A 332 0.67 -14.08 -5.21
N THR A 333 0.39 -13.72 -3.95
CA THR A 333 -0.29 -12.46 -3.60
C THR A 333 0.49 -11.26 -4.12
N HIS A 334 1.80 -11.20 -3.86
CA HIS A 334 2.62 -10.07 -4.30
C HIS A 334 2.63 -9.90 -5.82
N ILE A 335 2.77 -11.00 -6.58
CA ILE A 335 2.75 -10.93 -8.05
C ILE A 335 1.36 -10.51 -8.56
N LEU A 336 0.30 -11.00 -7.91
CA LEU A 336 -1.07 -10.62 -8.22
C LEU A 336 -1.41 -9.20 -7.83
N GLU A 337 -0.59 -8.47 -7.06
CA GLU A 337 -0.80 -7.02 -6.85
C GLU A 337 -0.75 -6.27 -8.20
N ASN A 338 0.02 -6.78 -9.16
CA ASN A 338 0.05 -6.21 -10.50
C ASN A 338 -1.26 -6.50 -11.27
N PRO A 339 -2.01 -5.48 -11.71
CA PRO A 339 -3.29 -5.61 -12.42
C PRO A 339 -3.25 -6.31 -13.77
N ARG A 340 -2.08 -6.37 -14.42
CA ARG A 340 -1.92 -7.13 -15.66
C ARG A 340 -1.81 -8.63 -15.40
N VAL A 341 -1.43 -9.06 -14.20
CA VAL A 341 -1.35 -10.49 -13.87
C VAL A 341 -2.75 -11.03 -13.58
N VAL A 342 -3.22 -11.94 -14.43
CA VAL A 342 -4.55 -12.57 -14.29
C VAL A 342 -4.48 -13.93 -13.61
N ARG A 343 -3.32 -14.59 -13.71
CA ARG A 343 -3.07 -15.89 -13.10
C ARG A 343 -1.60 -16.02 -12.79
N VAL A 344 -1.28 -16.64 -11.66
CA VAL A 344 0.08 -17.01 -11.28
C VAL A 344 0.10 -18.43 -10.73
N THR A 345 1.10 -19.19 -11.15
CA THR A 345 1.46 -20.50 -10.60
C THR A 345 2.79 -20.33 -9.89
N VAL A 346 2.86 -20.73 -8.62
CA VAL A 346 4.06 -20.63 -7.79
C VAL A 346 4.36 -22.00 -7.22
N ARG A 347 5.56 -22.50 -7.48
CA ARG A 347 6.12 -23.71 -6.88
C ARG A 347 7.29 -23.34 -5.98
N VAL A 348 7.30 -23.89 -4.77
CA VAL A 348 8.31 -23.66 -3.74
C VAL A 348 8.80 -25.01 -3.23
N GLU A 349 10.09 -25.30 -3.37
CA GLU A 349 10.69 -26.59 -2.99
C GLU A 349 11.91 -26.43 -2.11
N LYS A 350 11.95 -27.15 -0.99
CA LYS A 350 13.13 -27.29 -0.14
C LYS A 350 14.02 -28.38 -0.73
N LEU A 351 15.21 -28.01 -1.20
CA LEU A 351 16.12 -28.92 -1.92
C LEU A 351 16.88 -29.88 -1.00
N GLU A 352 16.90 -29.61 0.30
CA GLU A 352 17.72 -30.33 1.28
C GLU A 352 16.93 -31.43 2.03
N LEU A 353 15.61 -31.50 1.82
CA LEU A 353 14.75 -32.53 2.42
C LEU A 353 14.47 -33.65 1.41
N GLY A 354 15.10 -34.81 1.59
CA GLY A 354 14.78 -36.05 0.88
C GLY A 354 15.23 -36.14 -0.60
N PRO A 355 14.98 -37.27 -1.27
CA PRO A 355 15.39 -37.47 -2.66
C PRO A 355 14.41 -36.76 -3.61
N GLY A 356 14.77 -35.54 -4.05
CA GLY A 356 14.08 -34.85 -5.15
C GLY A 356 13.45 -33.48 -4.84
N GLY A 357 13.67 -32.93 -3.65
CA GLY A 357 13.08 -31.66 -3.23
C GLY A 357 11.61 -31.83 -2.84
N VAL A 358 11.27 -31.45 -1.61
CA VAL A 358 9.87 -31.50 -1.11
C VAL A 358 9.32 -30.08 -1.10
N GLY A 359 8.11 -29.90 -1.61
CA GLY A 359 7.55 -28.58 -1.81
C GLY A 359 6.05 -28.55 -2.05
N VAL A 360 5.56 -27.35 -2.37
CA VAL A 360 4.18 -27.06 -2.73
C VAL A 360 4.13 -26.37 -4.08
N GLU A 361 3.06 -26.62 -4.84
CA GLU A 361 2.70 -25.85 -6.02
C GLU A 361 1.28 -25.31 -5.84
N ILE A 362 1.10 -24.01 -6.05
CA ILE A 362 -0.20 -23.34 -5.98
C ILE A 362 -0.49 -22.60 -7.28
N GLU A 363 -1.77 -22.53 -7.64
CA GLU A 363 -2.28 -21.62 -8.67
C GLU A 363 -3.23 -20.62 -8.03
N ARG A 364 -3.07 -19.34 -8.36
CA ARG A 364 -3.97 -18.25 -7.97
C ARG A 364 -4.40 -17.48 -9.19
N LYS A 365 -5.68 -17.11 -9.24
CA LYS A 365 -6.27 -16.29 -10.30
C LYS A 365 -6.77 -14.99 -9.69
N ARG A 366 -6.57 -13.88 -10.41
CA ARG A 366 -7.22 -12.62 -10.10
C ARG A 366 -8.73 -12.82 -10.18
N GLN A 367 -9.43 -12.58 -9.08
CA GLN A 367 -10.89 -12.69 -9.07
C GLN A 367 -11.46 -11.60 -9.98
N SER A 368 -12.00 -11.99 -11.13
CA SER A 368 -12.68 -11.04 -12.02
C SER A 368 -13.91 -10.49 -11.31
N THR A 369 -13.93 -9.19 -11.01
CA THR A 369 -15.18 -8.46 -10.74
C THR A 369 -16.00 -8.43 -12.03
N ARG A 370 -16.73 -9.51 -12.33
CA ARG A 370 -17.72 -9.51 -13.40
C ARG A 370 -18.97 -8.77 -12.94
N ARG A 371 -19.09 -7.50 -13.37
CA ARG A 371 -20.40 -6.86 -13.59
C ARG A 371 -21.14 -7.67 -14.65
N SER A 372 -22.12 -8.48 -14.24
CA SER A 372 -23.09 -9.05 -15.17
C SER A 372 -24.09 -7.97 -15.56
N VAL A 373 -23.83 -7.27 -16.66
CA VAL A 373 -24.89 -6.63 -17.45
C VAL A 373 -25.48 -7.73 -18.30
N ALA A 374 -26.76 -8.03 -18.07
CA ALA A 374 -27.50 -9.02 -18.81
C ALA A 374 -27.69 -8.56 -20.27
N SER A 375 -27.21 -9.37 -21.21
CA SER A 375 -27.73 -9.41 -22.57
C SER A 375 -28.08 -10.87 -22.87
N GLY A 376 -29.37 -11.15 -22.96
CA GLY A 376 -29.87 -12.47 -23.31
C GLY A 376 -29.76 -12.74 -24.81
N SER A 377 -29.41 -13.96 -25.18
CA SER A 377 -30.14 -14.72 -26.20
C SER A 377 -29.83 -16.22 -26.14
N ALA A 378 -30.92 -16.97 -26.08
CA ALA A 378 -31.21 -18.35 -26.49
C ALA A 378 -30.08 -19.40 -26.70
N GLY A 379 -30.13 -20.44 -25.85
CA GLY A 379 -30.50 -21.80 -26.29
C GLY A 379 -29.38 -22.78 -26.66
N ARG A 380 -29.25 -23.88 -25.88
CA ARG A 380 -29.72 -25.24 -26.25
C ARG A 380 -29.10 -26.36 -25.35
N LYS A 381 -30.03 -27.09 -24.72
CA LYS A 381 -30.10 -28.48 -24.20
C LYS A 381 -28.88 -29.37 -23.94
N ASP A 382 -29.00 -30.04 -22.78
CA ASP A 382 -28.62 -31.42 -22.40
C ASP A 382 -27.14 -31.83 -22.35
N ARG A 383 -26.66 -32.19 -21.15
CA ARG A 383 -26.50 -33.59 -20.75
C ARG A 383 -26.07 -33.75 -19.28
N SER A 384 -26.67 -34.76 -18.67
CA SER A 384 -26.39 -35.40 -17.39
C SER A 384 -24.96 -35.93 -17.25
N ALA A 385 -24.36 -35.81 -16.06
CA ALA A 385 -23.47 -36.84 -15.47
C ALA A 385 -22.96 -36.48 -14.05
N VAL A 386 -23.36 -37.33 -13.10
CA VAL A 386 -22.55 -37.92 -12.01
C VAL A 386 -22.04 -37.01 -10.88
N SER A 387 -22.70 -37.18 -9.74
CA SER A 387 -22.30 -36.82 -8.39
C SER A 387 -21.15 -37.70 -7.89
N GLN A 388 -20.09 -37.07 -7.34
CA GLN A 388 -19.09 -37.72 -6.49
C GLN A 388 -19.04 -37.04 -5.11
N PRO A 389 -18.71 -37.79 -4.03
CA PRO A 389 -18.97 -37.36 -2.65
C PRO A 389 -17.94 -36.32 -2.17
N ARG A 390 -18.45 -35.29 -1.49
CA ARG A 390 -17.65 -34.24 -0.84
C ARG A 390 -16.80 -34.84 0.30
N GLN A 391 -15.48 -34.79 0.16
CA GLN A 391 -14.56 -34.89 1.29
C GLN A 391 -14.71 -33.64 2.17
N GLN A 392 -14.95 -33.85 3.46
CA GLN A 392 -15.19 -32.82 4.46
C GLN A 392 -13.95 -31.92 4.60
N ARG A 393 -14.17 -30.61 4.39
CA ARG A 393 -13.20 -29.55 4.71
C ARG A 393 -13.16 -29.33 6.23
N PRO A 394 -12.04 -28.86 6.80
CA PRO A 394 -11.97 -28.47 8.21
C PRO A 394 -13.06 -27.44 8.53
N ASP A 395 -13.67 -27.50 9.72
CA ASP A 395 -14.71 -26.57 10.16
C ASP A 395 -14.20 -25.13 10.06
N VAL A 396 -14.74 -24.38 9.10
CA VAL A 396 -14.45 -22.95 8.91
C VAL A 396 -15.07 -22.21 10.08
N ILE A 397 -14.26 -21.53 10.90
CA ILE A 397 -14.75 -20.66 11.97
C ILE A 397 -15.62 -19.56 11.33
N ARG A 398 -16.90 -19.52 11.68
CA ARG A 398 -17.83 -18.47 11.28
C ARG A 398 -18.03 -17.52 12.47
N PRO A 399 -17.31 -16.39 12.52
CA PRO A 399 -17.45 -15.48 13.64
C PRO A 399 -18.83 -14.81 13.63
N THR A 400 -19.29 -14.35 14.79
CA THR A 400 -20.37 -13.37 14.90
C THR A 400 -19.79 -11.97 14.79
N ILE A 401 -20.39 -11.12 13.97
CA ILE A 401 -20.05 -9.69 13.97
C ILE A 401 -20.78 -9.01 15.12
N VAL A 402 -20.04 -8.30 15.98
CA VAL A 402 -20.63 -7.50 17.05
C VAL A 402 -20.24 -6.04 16.87
N LYS A 403 -21.21 -5.21 16.53
CA LYS A 403 -21.00 -3.77 16.41
C LYS A 403 -21.24 -3.08 17.73
N LEU A 404 -20.24 -2.35 18.21
CA LEU A 404 -20.32 -1.52 19.41
C LEU A 404 -20.50 -0.05 19.00
N GLY A 405 -21.71 0.49 19.14
CA GLY A 405 -22.00 1.86 18.69
C GLY A 405 -21.32 2.93 19.53
N GLY A 406 -20.60 3.87 18.93
CA GLY A 406 -19.84 4.88 19.69
C GLY A 406 -20.66 5.89 20.51
N SER A 407 -21.99 5.88 20.45
CA SER A 407 -22.84 6.57 21.42
C SER A 407 -22.89 5.87 22.78
N THR A 408 -22.40 4.62 22.89
CA THR A 408 -22.15 3.92 24.15
C THR A 408 -20.98 4.52 24.93
N ALA A 409 -20.36 5.62 24.49
CA ALA A 409 -19.21 6.28 25.12
C ALA A 409 -19.53 6.97 26.46
N HIS A 410 -20.50 6.45 27.21
CA HIS A 410 -20.58 6.64 28.65
C HIS A 410 -19.69 5.55 29.28
N ALA A 411 -18.61 5.96 29.94
CA ALA A 411 -17.52 5.07 30.35
C ALA A 411 -18.01 3.77 31.02
N ALA A 412 -18.98 3.87 31.95
CA ALA A 412 -19.48 2.72 32.71
C ALA A 412 -20.21 1.65 31.87
N GLU A 413 -21.03 2.03 30.89
CA GLU A 413 -21.72 1.05 30.03
C GLU A 413 -20.76 0.45 28.99
N MET A 414 -19.84 1.26 28.47
CA MET A 414 -18.84 0.81 27.51
C MET A 414 -17.92 -0.26 28.11
N GLU A 415 -17.39 -0.02 29.31
CA GLU A 415 -16.55 -0.97 30.04
C GLU A 415 -17.30 -2.29 30.29
N SER A 416 -18.57 -2.22 30.68
CA SER A 416 -19.40 -3.42 30.90
C SER A 416 -19.59 -4.23 29.61
N TRP A 417 -19.83 -3.58 28.47
CA TRP A 417 -19.98 -4.27 27.19
C TRP A 417 -18.65 -4.87 26.71
N ILE A 418 -17.55 -4.12 26.82
CA ILE A 418 -16.24 -4.62 26.39
C ILE A 418 -15.82 -5.82 27.26
N ALA A 419 -16.01 -5.76 28.57
CA ALA A 419 -15.76 -6.90 29.46
C ALA A 419 -16.64 -8.11 29.10
N ALA A 420 -17.92 -7.90 28.79
CA ALA A 420 -18.81 -8.98 28.37
C ALA A 420 -18.36 -9.63 27.03
N LEU A 421 -17.90 -8.82 26.08
CA LEU A 421 -17.37 -9.29 24.80
C LEU A 421 -16.04 -10.02 24.97
N ALA A 422 -15.13 -9.48 25.78
CA ALA A 422 -13.85 -10.10 26.11
C ALA A 422 -14.03 -11.46 26.81
N ALA A 423 -15.12 -11.64 27.58
CA ALA A 423 -15.49 -12.92 28.21
C ALA A 423 -16.22 -13.90 27.27
N SER A 424 -16.49 -13.53 26.01
CA SER A 424 -17.23 -14.36 25.07
C SER A 424 -16.53 -15.69 24.75
N ARG A 425 -17.32 -16.76 24.65
CA ARG A 425 -16.90 -18.06 24.07
C ARG A 425 -17.25 -18.21 22.61
N LEU A 426 -18.09 -17.32 22.05
CA LEU A 426 -18.33 -17.26 20.62
C LEU A 426 -17.11 -16.66 19.91
N PRO A 427 -16.75 -17.15 18.72
CA PRO A 427 -15.83 -16.43 17.85
C PRO A 427 -16.51 -15.11 17.46
N ILE A 428 -15.95 -13.96 17.86
CA ILE A 428 -16.56 -12.65 17.62
C ILE A 428 -15.57 -11.71 16.95
N VAL A 429 -16.06 -10.85 16.05
CA VAL A 429 -15.32 -9.71 15.50
C VAL A 429 -16.02 -8.44 15.96
N ILE A 430 -15.30 -7.54 16.62
CA ILE A 430 -15.84 -6.28 17.11
C ILE A 430 -15.72 -5.21 16.03
N VAL A 431 -16.84 -4.57 15.68
CA VAL A 431 -16.89 -3.43 14.77
C VAL A 431 -17.11 -2.15 15.60
N PRO A 432 -16.13 -1.23 15.64
CA PRO A 432 -16.31 0.05 16.34
C PRO A 432 -17.30 0.95 15.59
N GLY A 433 -18.12 1.69 16.33
CA GLY A 433 -18.79 2.87 15.80
C GLY A 433 -17.84 4.07 15.70
N GLY A 434 -18.32 5.20 15.16
CA GLY A 434 -17.51 6.42 15.07
C GLY A 434 -17.57 7.34 16.31
N GLY A 435 -18.60 7.17 17.15
CA GLY A 435 -18.78 7.91 18.41
C GLY A 435 -18.65 9.43 18.29
N LEU A 436 -18.10 10.05 19.34
CA LEU A 436 -17.87 11.50 19.42
C LEU A 436 -17.01 12.02 18.25
N PHE A 437 -16.10 11.19 17.72
CA PHE A 437 -15.25 11.55 16.59
C PHE A 437 -16.06 11.73 15.30
N ALA A 438 -16.93 10.77 14.95
CA ALA A 438 -17.78 10.89 13.76
C ALA A 438 -18.85 11.97 13.90
N ASP A 439 -19.36 12.20 15.13
CA ASP A 439 -20.26 13.33 15.38
C ASP A 439 -19.57 14.67 15.15
N GLN A 440 -18.27 14.78 15.47
CA GLN A 440 -17.49 15.97 15.18
C GLN A 440 -17.29 16.15 13.67
N VAL A 441 -17.09 15.08 12.91
CA VAL A 441 -17.07 15.13 11.43
C VAL A 441 -18.38 15.71 10.91
N ARG A 442 -19.53 15.20 11.35
CA ARG A 442 -20.86 15.67 10.93
C ARG A 442 -21.08 17.15 11.23
N LYS A 443 -20.73 17.60 12.45
CA LYS A 443 -20.80 19.02 12.85
C LYS A 443 -19.88 19.91 12.02
N THR A 444 -18.69 19.40 11.68
CA THR A 444 -17.68 20.17 10.93
C THR A 444 -18.06 20.27 9.47
N GLN A 445 -18.59 19.20 8.87
CA GLN A 445 -19.11 19.21 7.50
C GLN A 445 -20.22 20.25 7.35
N ALA A 446 -21.18 20.30 8.26
CA ALA A 446 -22.25 21.30 8.24
C ALA A 446 -21.74 22.76 8.33
N ARG A 447 -20.51 22.98 8.83
CA ARG A 447 -19.88 24.30 8.96
C ARG A 447 -18.94 24.63 7.80
N MET A 448 -18.24 23.64 7.25
CA MET A 448 -17.18 23.81 6.27
C MET A 448 -17.58 23.39 4.85
N ASP A 449 -18.74 22.75 4.69
CA ASP A 449 -19.35 22.36 3.41
C ASP A 449 -18.45 21.50 2.51
N PHE A 450 -17.72 20.54 3.10
CA PHE A 450 -16.97 19.55 2.33
C PHE A 450 -17.87 18.36 1.92
N SER A 451 -17.45 17.64 0.87
CA SER A 451 -18.27 16.59 0.25
C SER A 451 -18.56 15.41 1.17
N ASP A 452 -19.65 14.70 0.90
CA ASP A 452 -20.01 13.44 1.60
C ASP A 452 -18.93 12.38 1.45
N THR A 453 -18.18 12.38 0.34
CA THR A 453 -17.02 11.48 0.17
C THR A 453 -15.92 11.76 1.18
N ALA A 454 -15.59 13.04 1.40
CA ALA A 454 -14.62 13.42 2.43
C ALA A 454 -15.15 13.14 3.83
N ALA A 455 -16.41 13.47 4.11
CA ALA A 455 -17.06 13.22 5.39
C ALA A 455 -17.14 11.73 5.74
N HIS A 456 -17.54 10.88 4.79
CA HIS A 456 -17.60 9.44 4.98
C HIS A 456 -16.20 8.85 5.21
N SER A 457 -15.19 9.34 4.48
CA SER A 457 -13.79 8.93 4.72
C SER A 457 -13.32 9.28 6.13
N MET A 458 -13.61 10.50 6.59
CA MET A 458 -13.31 10.95 7.95
C MET A 458 -14.11 10.17 9.00
N ALA A 459 -15.35 9.77 8.72
CA ALA A 459 -16.17 8.96 9.61
C ALA A 459 -15.61 7.53 9.78
N ILE A 460 -15.05 6.94 8.71
CA ILE A 460 -14.33 5.65 8.78
C ILE A 460 -13.04 5.80 9.60
N LEU A 461 -12.29 6.89 9.43
CA LEU A 461 -11.11 7.16 10.28
C LEU A 461 -11.51 7.37 11.76
N ALA A 462 -12.65 8.00 12.02
CA ALA A 462 -13.21 8.13 13.36
C ALA A 462 -13.57 6.77 13.99
N MET A 463 -14.09 5.81 13.21
CA MET A 463 -14.29 4.43 13.67
C MET A 463 -12.97 3.76 14.05
N GLU A 464 -11.89 4.01 13.29
CA GLU A 464 -10.57 3.50 13.61
C GLU A 464 -10.00 4.08 14.91
N GLN A 465 -10.15 5.39 15.11
CA GLN A 465 -9.78 6.06 16.37
C GLN A 465 -10.54 5.47 17.56
N PHE A 466 -11.84 5.22 17.42
CA PHE A 466 -12.63 4.61 18.48
C PHE A 466 -12.25 3.13 18.70
N GLY A 467 -11.87 2.40 17.65
CA GLY A 467 -11.32 1.05 17.76
C GLY A 467 -10.08 0.98 18.65
N HIS A 468 -9.20 1.98 18.59
CA HIS A 468 -8.05 2.07 19.50
C HIS A 468 -8.44 2.25 20.96
N ILE A 469 -9.53 2.97 21.27
CA ILE A 469 -10.05 3.09 22.64
C ILE A 469 -10.56 1.73 23.13
N ILE A 470 -11.26 0.98 22.29
CA ILE A 470 -11.76 -0.36 22.63
C ILE A 470 -10.59 -1.31 22.89
N LEU A 471 -9.56 -1.28 22.04
CA LEU A 471 -8.37 -2.14 22.16
C LEU A 471 -7.60 -1.95 23.47
N ASP A 472 -7.62 -0.74 24.04
CA ASP A 472 -6.91 -0.41 25.28
C ASP A 472 -7.55 -1.03 26.53
N GLN A 473 -8.78 -1.55 26.43
CA GLN A 473 -9.55 -1.98 27.58
C GLN A 473 -9.30 -3.43 28.01
N ASP A 474 -8.81 -4.30 27.12
CA ASP A 474 -8.61 -5.72 27.43
C ASP A 474 -7.56 -6.37 26.51
N GLU A 475 -6.63 -7.14 27.09
CA GLU A 475 -5.50 -7.78 26.40
C GLU A 475 -5.90 -8.86 25.38
N ARG A 476 -7.11 -9.42 25.50
CA ARG A 476 -7.65 -10.39 24.55
C ARG A 476 -8.06 -9.72 23.24
N LEU A 477 -8.25 -8.41 23.24
CA LEU A 477 -8.60 -7.64 22.06
C LEU A 477 -7.35 -7.37 21.23
N ALA A 478 -7.42 -7.62 19.92
CA ALA A 478 -6.30 -7.38 19.03
C ALA A 478 -6.73 -6.60 17.78
N PRO A 479 -5.90 -5.68 17.28
CA PRO A 479 -6.24 -4.91 16.10
C PRO A 479 -6.25 -5.82 14.86
N ALA A 480 -7.26 -5.66 14.00
CA ALA A 480 -7.31 -6.33 12.70
C ALA A 480 -7.74 -5.34 11.60
N ARG A 481 -6.92 -5.23 10.54
CA ARG A 481 -7.12 -4.31 9.40
C ARG A 481 -7.54 -5.01 8.11
N SER A 482 -7.41 -6.33 8.05
CA SER A 482 -7.86 -7.14 6.91
C SER A 482 -8.68 -8.35 7.38
N LEU A 483 -9.37 -9.00 6.44
CA LEU A 483 -10.13 -10.23 6.71
C LEU A 483 -9.21 -11.34 7.21
N GLU A 484 -8.01 -11.45 6.64
CA GLU A 484 -7.00 -12.43 7.05
C GLU A 484 -6.51 -12.19 8.49
N GLU A 485 -6.31 -10.92 8.87
CA GLU A 485 -5.93 -10.59 10.25
C GLU A 485 -7.04 -10.93 11.26
N MET A 486 -8.31 -10.74 10.88
CA MET A 486 -9.44 -11.11 11.73
C MET A 486 -9.47 -12.61 11.96
N VAL A 487 -9.36 -13.41 10.89
CA VAL A 487 -9.33 -14.87 10.96
C VAL A 487 -8.14 -15.34 11.80
N ARG A 488 -6.94 -14.83 11.54
CA ARG A 488 -5.74 -15.16 12.32
C ARG A 488 -5.91 -14.85 13.81
N THR A 489 -6.48 -13.68 14.12
CA THR A 489 -6.73 -13.28 15.52
C THR A 489 -7.70 -14.25 16.21
N LEU A 490 -8.75 -14.68 15.51
CA LEU A 490 -9.68 -15.67 16.01
C LEU A 490 -9.01 -17.04 16.24
N ASP A 491 -8.16 -17.47 15.30
CA ASP A 491 -7.40 -18.72 15.41
C ASP A 491 -6.42 -18.71 16.60
N GLU A 492 -5.89 -17.54 16.96
CA GLU A 492 -5.07 -17.32 18.15
C GLU A 492 -5.88 -17.29 19.46
N GLY A 493 -7.21 -17.45 19.40
CA GLY A 493 -8.11 -17.37 20.56
C GLY A 493 -8.37 -15.95 21.07
N ARG A 494 -7.87 -14.94 20.35
CA ARG A 494 -8.06 -13.52 20.62
C ARG A 494 -9.30 -12.99 19.90
N ILE A 495 -9.71 -11.77 20.22
CA ILE A 495 -10.90 -11.12 19.67
C ILE A 495 -10.45 -9.96 18.76
N PRO A 496 -10.65 -10.06 17.44
CA PRO A 496 -10.31 -8.96 16.54
C PRO A 496 -11.24 -7.76 16.74
N VAL A 497 -10.64 -6.59 16.90
CA VAL A 497 -11.29 -5.28 16.77
C VAL A 497 -10.94 -4.71 15.39
N TRP A 498 -11.96 -4.49 14.57
CA TRP A 498 -11.77 -4.02 13.21
C TRP A 498 -11.32 -2.56 13.18
N LEU A 499 -10.18 -2.31 12.54
CA LEU A 499 -9.68 -0.98 12.20
C LEU A 499 -9.95 -0.74 10.69
N PRO A 500 -11.03 -0.02 10.36
CA PRO A 500 -11.70 -0.15 9.07
C PRO A 500 -11.04 0.58 7.90
N SER A 501 -10.12 1.51 8.13
CA SER A 501 -9.63 2.40 7.05
C SER A 501 -9.04 1.63 5.86
N SER A 502 -8.25 0.60 6.16
CA SER A 502 -7.51 -0.18 5.15
C SER A 502 -8.41 -1.09 4.31
N LEU A 503 -9.57 -1.48 4.85
CA LEU A 503 -10.51 -2.40 4.21
C LEU A 503 -11.73 -1.68 3.61
N ALA A 504 -12.30 -0.71 4.32
CA ALA A 504 -13.54 -0.04 3.94
C ALA A 504 -13.34 1.14 2.97
N LEU A 505 -12.28 1.95 3.12
CA LEU A 505 -12.03 3.08 2.22
C LEU A 505 -11.81 2.68 0.75
N PRO A 506 -11.04 1.61 0.44
CA PRO A 506 -10.85 1.19 -0.95
C PRO A 506 -12.00 0.33 -1.50
N ALA A 507 -13.03 0.01 -0.70
CA ALA A 507 -14.09 -0.91 -1.11
C ALA A 507 -15.09 -0.24 -2.07
N PRO A 508 -15.20 -0.68 -3.33
CA PRO A 508 -16.04 -0.04 -4.34
C PRO A 508 -17.54 -0.29 -4.11
N ASP A 509 -17.88 -1.27 -3.29
CA ASP A 509 -19.25 -1.67 -2.92
C ASP A 509 -19.76 -0.97 -1.65
N ILE A 510 -19.02 0.02 -1.14
CA ILE A 510 -19.43 0.89 -0.03
C ILE A 510 -19.68 2.31 -0.58
N PRO A 511 -20.94 2.71 -0.79
CA PRO A 511 -21.28 4.08 -1.19
C PRO A 511 -20.78 5.10 -0.16
N ALA A 512 -20.09 6.15 -0.62
CA ALA A 512 -19.60 7.19 0.25
C ALA A 512 -20.69 8.25 0.54
N SER A 513 -21.57 7.93 1.49
CA SER A 513 -22.66 8.82 1.95
C SER A 513 -22.98 8.60 3.43
N TRP A 514 -23.76 9.50 4.03
CA TRP A 514 -24.26 9.32 5.40
C TRP A 514 -25.36 8.25 5.55
N ASP A 515 -25.86 7.72 4.44
CA ASP A 515 -26.77 6.56 4.46
C ASP A 515 -26.03 5.29 4.87
N ILE A 516 -24.70 5.26 4.67
CA ILE A 516 -23.81 4.18 5.04
C ILE A 516 -23.01 4.61 6.26
N THR A 517 -23.30 4.01 7.41
CA THR A 517 -22.54 4.26 8.64
C THR A 517 -22.07 2.94 9.24
N SER A 518 -21.57 2.98 10.48
CA SER A 518 -21.07 1.82 11.20
C SER A 518 -22.03 0.61 11.25
N ASP A 519 -23.35 0.79 11.15
CA ASP A 519 -24.27 -0.36 11.13
C ASP A 519 -24.24 -1.05 9.77
N SER A 520 -24.38 -0.29 8.68
CA SER A 520 -24.20 -0.78 7.31
C SER A 520 -22.82 -1.41 7.10
N LEU A 521 -21.77 -0.81 7.66
CA LEU A 521 -20.40 -1.33 7.55
C LEU A 521 -20.23 -2.66 8.31
N ALA A 522 -20.90 -2.82 9.46
CA ALA A 522 -20.92 -4.10 10.17
C ALA A 522 -21.66 -5.19 9.38
N ALA A 523 -22.80 -4.84 8.77
CA ALA A 523 -23.54 -5.74 7.88
C ALA A 523 -22.73 -6.12 6.63
N TRP A 524 -22.05 -5.14 6.03
CA TRP A 524 -21.15 -5.39 4.90
C TRP A 524 -20.00 -6.34 5.27
N LEU A 525 -19.37 -6.12 6.42
CA LEU A 525 -18.29 -6.99 6.92
C LEU A 525 -18.79 -8.42 7.20
N ALA A 526 -19.99 -8.55 7.77
CA ALA A 526 -20.66 -9.83 7.98
C ALA A 526 -20.78 -10.63 6.67
N GLY A 527 -21.12 -9.93 5.57
CA GLY A 527 -21.15 -10.52 4.23
C GLY A 527 -19.79 -10.96 3.70
N LYS A 528 -18.71 -10.20 4.00
CA LYS A 528 -17.34 -10.56 3.58
C LYS A 528 -16.78 -11.77 4.33
N LEU A 529 -17.12 -11.92 5.61
CA LEU A 529 -16.67 -13.03 6.45
C LEU A 529 -17.59 -14.27 6.39
N GLY A 530 -18.76 -14.16 5.74
CA GLY A 530 -19.72 -15.27 5.65
C GLY A 530 -20.27 -15.69 7.01
N THR A 531 -20.54 -14.71 7.88
CA THR A 531 -20.96 -14.93 9.26
C THR A 531 -22.42 -15.37 9.35
N ASP A 532 -22.72 -16.21 10.35
CA ASP A 532 -24.10 -16.67 10.58
C ASP A 532 -24.92 -15.69 11.42
N ALA A 533 -24.27 -14.79 12.17
CA ALA A 533 -24.97 -13.84 13.04
C ALA A 533 -24.33 -12.43 13.05
N LEU A 534 -25.17 -11.42 13.26
CA LEU A 534 -24.81 -10.03 13.45
C LEU A 534 -25.55 -9.47 14.67
N LEU A 535 -24.80 -8.93 15.63
CA LEU A 535 -25.32 -8.22 16.78
C LEU A 535 -24.97 -6.75 16.68
N LEU A 536 -25.96 -5.85 16.75
CA LEU A 536 -25.70 -4.42 16.96
C LEU A 536 -26.08 -4.01 18.38
N ILE A 537 -25.10 -3.49 19.11
CA ILE A 537 -25.31 -2.88 20.43
C ILE A 537 -25.67 -1.41 20.24
N LYS A 538 -26.84 -1.03 20.76
CA LYS A 538 -27.45 0.30 20.65
C LYS A 538 -27.62 0.92 22.04
N GLN A 539 -27.79 2.23 22.08
CA GLN A 539 -28.13 2.98 23.30
C GLN A 539 -29.64 3.21 23.47
N SER A 540 -30.42 2.81 22.47
CA SER A 540 -31.88 2.81 22.54
C SER A 540 -32.36 1.45 23.04
N SER A 541 -33.50 1.42 23.73
CA SER A 541 -34.27 0.20 23.98
C SER A 541 -35.58 0.16 23.17
N ALA A 542 -35.75 1.10 22.24
CA ALA A 542 -36.96 1.24 21.44
C ALA A 542 -36.98 0.27 20.25
N PHE A 543 -36.86 -1.03 20.52
CA PHE A 543 -37.02 -2.10 19.54
C PHE A 543 -37.55 -3.38 20.21
N SER A 544 -38.23 -4.22 19.42
CA SER A 544 -38.76 -5.52 19.83
C SER A 544 -38.56 -6.57 18.73
N ASP A 545 -38.79 -7.83 19.08
CA ASP A 545 -38.75 -8.97 18.16
C ASP A 545 -39.79 -8.89 17.02
N SER A 546 -40.84 -8.10 17.20
CA SER A 546 -41.84 -7.79 16.18
C SER A 546 -41.39 -6.78 15.11
N ASP A 547 -40.26 -6.13 15.30
CA ASP A 547 -39.77 -5.12 14.37
C ASP A 547 -39.23 -5.73 13.06
N THR A 548 -39.38 -4.98 11.98
CA THR A 548 -38.70 -5.27 10.71
C THR A 548 -37.52 -4.32 10.50
N ILE A 549 -36.58 -4.68 9.64
CA ILE A 549 -35.47 -3.80 9.25
C ILE A 549 -36.01 -2.44 8.75
N ASP A 550 -37.04 -2.45 7.91
CA ASP A 550 -37.65 -1.22 7.39
C ASP A 550 -38.21 -0.33 8.52
N SER A 551 -38.86 -0.95 9.52
CA SER A 551 -39.38 -0.21 10.69
C SER A 551 -38.28 0.37 11.58
N LEU A 552 -37.12 -0.31 11.66
CA LEU A 552 -35.96 0.13 12.42
C LEU A 552 -35.25 1.28 11.70
N THR A 553 -35.11 1.19 10.38
CA THR A 553 -34.57 2.25 9.53
C THR A 553 -35.46 3.49 9.56
N ALA A 554 -36.77 3.34 9.45
CA ALA A 554 -37.72 4.47 9.51
C ALA A 554 -37.67 5.24 10.84
N ARG A 555 -37.30 4.56 11.93
CA ARG A 555 -37.12 5.16 13.26
C ARG A 555 -35.68 5.59 13.55
N GLY A 556 -34.75 5.41 12.61
CA GLY A 556 -33.34 5.74 12.78
C GLY A 556 -32.59 4.88 13.79
N ILE A 557 -33.10 3.68 14.11
CA ILE A 557 -32.41 2.72 14.99
C ILE A 557 -31.19 2.12 14.27
N VAL A 558 -31.31 1.87 12.97
CA VAL A 558 -30.22 1.50 12.06
C VAL A 558 -30.15 2.50 10.90
N ASP A 559 -28.99 2.63 10.26
CA ASP A 559 -28.82 3.54 9.13
C ASP A 559 -29.59 3.11 7.87
N ALA A 560 -29.73 4.04 6.92
CA ALA A 560 -30.60 3.89 5.75
C ALA A 560 -30.13 2.79 4.79
N GLY A 561 -28.82 2.58 4.68
CA GLY A 561 -28.25 1.54 3.82
C GLY A 561 -28.23 0.15 4.45
N PHE A 562 -28.59 0.01 5.73
CA PHE A 562 -28.41 -1.24 6.47
C PHE A 562 -29.08 -2.44 5.79
N ALA A 563 -30.33 -2.27 5.34
CA ALA A 563 -31.08 -3.32 4.64
C ALA A 563 -30.42 -3.78 3.33
N ALA A 564 -29.75 -2.87 2.63
CA ALA A 564 -29.06 -3.16 1.37
C ALA A 564 -27.73 -3.88 1.60
N MET A 565 -27.07 -3.61 2.73
CA MET A 565 -25.79 -4.23 3.11
C MET A 565 -25.94 -5.54 3.88
N LEU A 566 -27.12 -5.83 4.45
CA LEU A 566 -27.35 -7.03 5.24
C LEU A 566 -27.37 -8.31 4.37
N PRO A 567 -26.50 -9.29 4.64
CA PRO A 567 -26.53 -10.58 3.95
C PRO A 567 -27.84 -11.33 4.20
N GLY A 568 -28.32 -12.05 3.20
CA GLY A 568 -29.51 -12.90 3.36
C GLY A 568 -29.23 -14.10 4.27
N GLY A 569 -30.18 -14.41 5.17
CA GLY A 569 -30.12 -15.59 6.03
C GLY A 569 -29.25 -15.44 7.28
N ILE A 570 -28.77 -14.23 7.58
CA ILE A 570 -28.05 -13.93 8.82
C ILE A 570 -29.02 -13.82 10.00
N ASP A 571 -28.63 -14.36 11.15
CA ASP A 571 -29.34 -14.16 12.42
C ASP A 571 -28.99 -12.79 12.99
N PHE A 572 -29.92 -11.83 12.86
CA PHE A 572 -29.69 -10.44 13.23
C PHE A 572 -30.30 -10.12 14.60
N HIS A 573 -29.47 -9.65 15.53
CA HIS A 573 -29.86 -9.29 16.90
C HIS A 573 -29.62 -7.80 17.21
N LEU A 574 -30.47 -7.24 18.05
CA LEU A 574 -30.32 -5.91 18.64
C LEU A 574 -30.27 -6.02 20.17
N ALA A 575 -29.22 -5.45 20.77
CA ALA A 575 -29.10 -5.32 22.21
C ALA A 575 -29.04 -3.84 22.62
N GLY A 576 -29.64 -3.52 23.76
CA GLY A 576 -29.70 -2.18 24.34
C GLY A 576 -29.17 -2.13 25.77
N PRO A 577 -29.26 -0.99 26.46
CA PRO A 577 -28.77 -0.83 27.83
C PRO A 577 -29.33 -1.86 28.83
N LYS A 578 -30.60 -2.26 28.66
CA LYS A 578 -31.27 -3.28 29.50
C LYS A 578 -30.61 -4.66 29.43
N ASP A 579 -29.90 -4.96 28.34
CA ASP A 579 -29.31 -6.27 28.08
C ASP A 579 -27.87 -6.39 28.64
N ALA A 580 -27.23 -5.27 28.98
CA ALA A 580 -25.82 -5.21 29.40
C ALA A 580 -25.53 -6.08 30.63
N ALA A 581 -26.41 -6.05 31.64
CA ALA A 581 -26.23 -6.81 32.88
C ALA A 581 -26.23 -8.34 32.68
N GLY A 582 -26.94 -8.84 31.65
CA GLY A 582 -27.02 -10.27 31.32
C GLY A 582 -26.06 -10.71 30.20
N ALA A 583 -25.46 -9.76 29.47
CA ALA A 583 -24.69 -10.02 28.27
C ALA A 583 -23.48 -10.94 28.52
N GLY A 584 -22.73 -10.70 29.60
CA GLY A 584 -21.55 -11.50 29.93
C GLY A 584 -21.87 -12.98 30.15
N ALA A 585 -22.97 -13.28 30.86
CA ALA A 585 -23.41 -14.65 31.10
C ALA A 585 -23.85 -15.35 29.79
N LEU A 586 -24.58 -14.64 28.93
CA LEU A 586 -25.02 -15.17 27.64
C LEU A 586 -23.84 -15.44 26.70
N LEU A 587 -22.95 -14.48 26.51
CA LEU A 587 -21.77 -14.61 25.64
C LEU A 587 -20.80 -15.68 26.14
N ALA A 588 -20.59 -15.79 27.46
CA ALA A 588 -19.79 -16.87 28.05
C ALA A 588 -20.44 -18.25 27.89
N SER A 589 -21.78 -18.31 27.73
CA SER A 589 -22.54 -19.54 27.45
C SER A 589 -22.66 -19.87 25.96
N GLY A 590 -22.11 -19.05 25.07
CA GLY A 590 -22.21 -19.25 23.62
C GLY A 590 -23.51 -18.74 23.00
N LYS A 591 -24.20 -17.78 23.62
CA LYS A 591 -25.46 -17.19 23.14
C LYS A 591 -25.34 -15.68 22.95
N LEU A 592 -26.10 -15.14 22.00
CA LEU A 592 -26.17 -13.70 21.78
C LEU A 592 -27.19 -13.03 22.73
N PRO A 593 -26.86 -11.84 23.29
CA PRO A 593 -27.81 -11.02 24.01
C PRO A 593 -28.72 -10.23 23.08
N GLY A 594 -29.82 -9.70 23.64
CA GLY A 594 -30.77 -8.86 22.93
C GLY A 594 -31.93 -9.63 22.31
N VAL A 595 -32.60 -9.01 21.35
CA VAL A 595 -33.74 -9.56 20.62
C VAL A 595 -33.35 -9.87 19.18
N GLY A 596 -33.76 -11.04 18.69
CA GLY A 596 -33.64 -11.41 17.28
C GLY A 596 -34.68 -10.68 16.43
N ILE A 597 -34.25 -10.11 15.31
CA ILE A 597 -35.08 -9.37 14.37
C ILE A 597 -35.29 -10.24 13.13
N ALA A 598 -36.56 -10.54 12.80
CA ALA A 598 -36.88 -11.37 11.64
C ALA A 598 -36.47 -10.68 10.33
N ALA A 599 -35.59 -11.32 9.56
CA ALA A 599 -35.28 -10.88 8.21
C ALA A 599 -36.51 -11.09 7.31
N SER A 600 -37.10 -10.00 6.81
CA SER A 600 -38.20 -10.04 5.84
C SER A 600 -37.80 -10.89 4.62
N ALA A 601 -38.58 -11.95 4.36
CA ALA A 601 -38.45 -12.72 3.12
C ALA A 601 -38.79 -11.80 1.94
N ARG A 602 -37.80 -11.50 1.08
CA ARG A 602 -38.04 -10.73 -0.15
C ARG A 602 -39.22 -11.35 -0.92
N PRO A 603 -40.27 -10.59 -1.28
CA PRO A 603 -41.37 -11.13 -2.05
C PRO A 603 -40.85 -11.57 -3.43
N ALA A 604 -41.17 -12.79 -3.83
CA ALA A 604 -40.88 -13.31 -5.16
C ALA A 604 -41.44 -12.32 -6.20
N LYS A 605 -40.57 -11.78 -7.06
CA LYS A 605 -40.98 -10.94 -8.19
C LYS A 605 -42.03 -11.70 -9.00
N LYS A 606 -43.27 -11.22 -8.98
CA LYS A 606 -44.29 -11.63 -9.95
C LYS A 606 -43.75 -11.29 -11.34
N ALA A 607 -43.69 -12.29 -12.20
CA ALA A 607 -43.43 -12.12 -13.61
C ALA A 607 -44.53 -11.22 -14.20
N GLY A 608 -44.12 -10.09 -14.76
CA GLY A 608 -44.93 -9.14 -15.52
C GLY A 608 -44.11 -8.66 -16.68
#